data_AF-A0A6M2AGP4-F1
#
_entry.id   AF-A0A6M2AGP4-F1
#
_cell.length_a   1.000
_cell.length_b   1.000
_cell.length_c   1.000
_cell.angle_alpha   90.00
_cell.angle_beta   90.00
_cell.angle_gamma   90.00
#
_symmetry.space_group_name_H-M   'P 1'
#
loop_
_entity.id
_entity.type
_entity.pdbx_description
1 polymer ?
#
loop_
_entity_poly.entity_id
_entity_poly.type
_entity_poly.pdbx_seq_one_letter_code
_entity_poly.pdbx_strand_id
1 'polypeptide(L)'
;INNDIKDGFNFNKIKIENIPHPHMKYPGKRVHLVGYFGKTRFKVTIDLAFGDLIDPLNMSLPLTHGKKGALFESSISLSCYPIEFIFAEKLHAMVDRGRYNSRMKDFHDLYSMILQKGDQLSSNIGNIIKTVFNHRETEIKLPIIFSSQAIEDLQSFWNRYLQGLKKDHKMPINLKNIIQIINDWLSKNTKL
;
A
#
# COMPACT_ATOMS: atom_id res chain seq x y z
N ILE A 1 18.56 -7.14 22.84
CA ILE A 1 19.70 -7.63 22.05
C ILE A 1 20.15 -6.47 21.17
N ASN A 2 21.33 -5.91 21.43
CA ASN A 2 21.94 -4.89 20.57
C ASN A 2 23.14 -5.58 19.92
N ASN A 3 22.94 -6.16 18.74
CA ASN A 3 24.02 -6.82 18.00
C ASN A 3 24.79 -5.74 17.25
N ASP A 4 25.91 -5.30 17.82
CA ASP A 4 26.82 -4.38 17.15
C ASP A 4 27.58 -5.14 16.05
N ILE A 5 27.18 -4.89 14.80
CA ILE A 5 27.80 -5.46 13.60
C ILE A 5 28.92 -4.56 13.05
N LYS A 6 29.33 -3.52 13.79
CA LYS A 6 30.43 -2.59 13.46
C LYS A 6 30.24 -1.85 12.13
N ASP A 7 29.01 -1.56 11.75
CA ASP A 7 28.64 -0.77 10.56
C ASP A 7 28.55 0.74 10.83
N GLY A 8 28.84 1.16 12.07
CA GLY A 8 28.77 2.56 12.50
C GLY A 8 27.37 3.04 12.90
N PHE A 9 26.36 2.17 12.81
CA PHE A 9 25.01 2.44 13.28
C PHE A 9 24.76 1.89 14.68
N ASN A 10 24.07 2.67 15.50
CA ASN A 10 23.58 2.22 16.79
C ASN A 10 22.10 2.54 16.94
N PHE A 11 21.31 1.56 17.38
CA PHE A 11 19.89 1.71 17.60
C PHE A 11 19.53 1.51 19.07
N ASN A 12 18.76 2.44 19.64
CA ASN A 12 18.31 2.36 21.02
C ASN A 12 16.90 2.96 21.20
N LYS A 13 16.43 3.00 22.45
CA LYS A 13 15.11 3.52 22.83
C LYS A 13 13.97 2.88 22.03
N ILE A 14 14.00 1.55 21.93
CA ILE A 14 12.98 0.76 21.24
C ILE A 14 11.68 0.84 22.04
N LYS A 15 10.62 1.35 21.41
CA LYS A 15 9.26 1.36 21.94
C LYS A 15 8.36 0.62 20.96
N ILE A 16 7.54 -0.29 21.46
CA ILE A 16 6.60 -1.07 20.65
C ILE A 16 5.18 -0.68 21.05
N GLU A 17 4.37 -0.33 20.06
CA GLU A 17 2.96 0.02 20.24
C GLU A 17 2.08 -0.94 19.43
N ASN A 18 0.87 -1.22 19.91
CA ASN A 18 -0.11 -1.97 19.14
C ASN A 18 -0.78 -1.02 18.14
N ILE A 19 -0.90 -1.44 16.90
CA ILE A 19 -1.74 -0.79 15.90
C ILE A 19 -3.05 -1.57 15.84
N PRO A 20 -4.18 -0.99 16.28
CA PRO A 20 -5.46 -1.65 16.15
C PRO A 20 -5.79 -1.84 14.66
N HIS A 21 -6.01 -3.08 14.26
CA HIS A 21 -6.54 -3.44 12.96
C HIS A 21 -7.84 -4.19 13.20
N PRO A 22 -9.00 -3.50 13.19
CA PRO A 22 -10.29 -4.08 13.59
C PRO A 22 -10.69 -5.34 12.81
N HIS A 23 -10.09 -5.56 11.64
CA HIS A 23 -10.43 -6.64 10.71
C HIS A 23 -9.32 -7.71 10.58
N MET A 24 -8.24 -7.63 11.38
CA MET A 24 -7.17 -8.63 11.34
C MET A 24 -7.16 -9.47 12.63
N LYS A 25 -6.97 -10.79 12.49
CA LYS A 25 -6.82 -11.72 13.63
C LYS A 25 -5.64 -11.38 14.54
N TYR A 26 -4.64 -10.63 14.03
CA TYR A 26 -3.51 -10.15 14.80
C TYR A 26 -3.37 -8.63 14.67
N PRO A 27 -3.36 -7.87 15.80
CA PRO A 27 -3.08 -6.44 15.74
C PRO A 27 -1.64 -6.22 15.27
N GLY A 28 -1.46 -5.30 14.32
CA GLY A 28 -0.13 -4.89 13.88
C GLY A 28 0.69 -4.31 15.03
N LYS A 29 2.00 -4.22 14.85
CA LYS A 29 2.91 -3.59 15.81
C LYS A 29 3.61 -2.42 15.16
N ARG A 30 3.72 -1.30 15.86
CA ARG A 30 4.56 -0.17 15.47
C ARG A 30 5.79 -0.15 16.36
N VAL A 31 6.97 -0.22 15.76
CA VAL A 31 8.24 -0.11 16.46
C VAL A 31 8.82 1.27 16.21
N HIS A 32 9.01 2.03 17.28
CA HIS A 32 9.77 3.27 17.27
C HIS A 32 11.15 3.03 17.83
N LEU A 33 12.18 3.55 17.17
CA LEU A 33 13.55 3.46 17.64
C LEU A 33 14.34 4.71 17.24
N VAL A 34 15.43 4.97 17.96
CA VAL A 34 16.34 6.08 17.66
C VAL A 34 17.63 5.51 17.13
N GLY A 35 17.97 5.89 15.90
CA GLY A 35 19.22 5.54 15.25
C GLY A 35 20.28 6.63 15.42
N TYR A 36 21.53 6.20 15.49
CA TYR A 36 22.71 7.04 15.57
C TYR A 36 23.72 6.61 14.51
N PHE A 37 24.30 7.57 13.80
CA PHE A 37 25.47 7.37 12.92
C PHE A 37 26.54 8.40 13.29
N GLY A 38 27.58 7.95 13.98
CA GLY A 38 28.48 8.86 14.69
C GLY A 38 27.71 9.74 15.70
N LYS A 39 27.78 11.07 15.54
CA LYS A 39 27.03 12.04 16.38
C LYS A 39 25.63 12.35 15.84
N THR A 40 25.30 11.93 14.62
CA THR A 40 24.01 12.21 13.98
C THR A 40 22.92 11.33 14.59
N ARG A 41 21.78 11.93 14.95
CA ARG A 41 20.63 11.25 15.56
C ARG A 41 19.40 11.34 14.67
N PHE A 42 18.70 10.23 14.47
CA PHE A 42 17.47 10.17 13.68
C PHE A 42 16.44 9.22 14.30
N LYS A 43 15.16 9.44 13.99
CA LYS A 43 14.05 8.57 14.43
C LYS A 43 13.68 7.61 13.31
N VAL A 44 13.48 6.35 13.65
CA VAL A 44 13.00 5.31 12.74
C VAL A 44 11.68 4.77 13.30
N THR A 45 10.70 4.59 12.41
CA THR A 45 9.41 3.97 12.73
C THR A 45 9.17 2.84 11.74
N ILE A 46 8.86 1.65 12.24
CA ILE A 46 8.64 0.44 11.46
C ILE A 46 7.25 -0.09 11.81
N ASP A 47 6.41 -0.27 10.80
CA ASP A 47 5.10 -0.91 10.97
C ASP A 47 5.20 -2.37 10.56
N LEU A 48 4.77 -3.25 11.47
CA LEU A 48 4.74 -4.68 11.30
C LEU A 48 3.29 -5.13 11.22
N ALA A 49 2.87 -5.58 10.03
CA ALA A 49 1.60 -6.24 9.81
C ALA A 49 1.80 -7.76 9.79
N PHE A 50 0.80 -8.51 10.24
CA PHE A 50 0.88 -9.97 10.35
C PHE A 50 -0.35 -10.62 9.74
N GLY A 51 -0.15 -11.78 9.10
CA GLY A 51 -1.23 -12.67 8.72
C GLY A 51 -1.81 -12.45 7.33
N ASP A 52 -1.22 -11.61 6.49
CA ASP A 52 -1.55 -11.56 5.06
C ASP A 52 -0.82 -12.67 4.29
N LEU A 53 -1.49 -13.20 3.26
CA LEU A 53 -0.88 -14.13 2.31
C LEU A 53 -0.06 -13.33 1.31
N ILE A 54 1.21 -13.70 1.15
CA ILE A 54 2.11 -13.07 0.18
C ILE A 54 3.02 -14.09 -0.46
N ASP A 55 3.39 -13.82 -1.70
CA ASP A 55 4.54 -14.44 -2.34
C ASP A 55 5.59 -13.35 -2.59
N PRO A 56 6.59 -13.19 -1.69
CA PRO A 56 7.51 -12.05 -1.75
C PRO A 56 8.43 -12.14 -2.97
N LEU A 57 8.73 -10.99 -3.57
CA LEU A 57 9.71 -10.91 -4.66
C LEU A 57 11.04 -10.38 -4.12
N ASN A 58 12.15 -10.97 -4.55
CA ASN A 58 13.47 -10.42 -4.25
C ASN A 58 13.79 -9.29 -5.23
N MET A 59 13.98 -8.07 -4.71
CA MET A 59 14.31 -6.89 -5.49
C MET A 59 15.69 -6.37 -5.08
N SER A 60 16.50 -5.99 -6.07
CA SER A 60 17.71 -5.21 -5.81
C SER A 60 17.35 -3.73 -5.82
N LEU A 61 17.54 -3.07 -4.67
CA LEU A 61 17.29 -1.65 -4.49
C LEU A 61 18.63 -0.89 -4.57
N PRO A 62 18.86 -0.04 -5.59
CA PRO A 62 20.06 0.78 -5.65
C PRO A 62 20.08 1.79 -4.51
N LEU A 63 21.22 1.93 -3.86
CA LEU A 63 21.43 2.92 -2.80
C LEU A 63 21.88 4.27 -3.39
N THR A 64 21.74 5.33 -2.61
CA THR A 64 22.12 6.68 -3.04
C THR A 64 23.61 6.79 -3.32
N HIS A 65 23.94 7.26 -4.52
CA HIS A 65 25.29 7.58 -4.92
C HIS A 65 25.55 9.09 -4.79
N GLY A 66 26.65 9.45 -4.15
CA GLY A 66 27.14 10.82 -4.14
C GLY A 66 28.02 11.10 -5.37
N LYS A 67 28.38 12.37 -5.59
CA LYS A 67 29.32 12.79 -6.66
C LYS A 67 30.69 12.11 -6.59
N LYS A 68 31.07 11.55 -5.43
CA LYS A 68 32.34 10.85 -5.18
C LYS A 68 32.22 9.32 -5.17
N GLY A 69 31.06 8.77 -5.54
CA GLY A 69 30.77 7.32 -5.50
C GLY A 69 29.70 6.95 -4.46
N ALA A 70 29.50 5.64 -4.28
CA ALA A 70 28.60 5.10 -3.26
C ALA A 70 29.17 5.38 -1.85
N LEU A 71 28.30 5.76 -0.90
CA LEU A 71 28.69 5.90 0.50
C LEU A 71 28.81 4.54 1.22
N PHE A 72 28.03 3.56 0.75
CA PHE A 72 27.99 2.18 1.22
C PHE A 72 28.03 1.24 0.00
N GLU A 73 27.36 0.09 0.09
CA GLU A 73 27.06 -0.78 -1.05
C GLU A 73 26.31 -0.01 -2.15
N SER A 74 26.45 -0.45 -3.40
CA SER A 74 25.72 0.13 -4.52
C SER A 74 24.25 -0.27 -4.55
N SER A 75 23.90 -1.41 -3.95
CA SER A 75 22.53 -1.90 -3.87
C SER A 75 22.36 -2.88 -2.73
N ILE A 76 21.14 -2.98 -2.21
CA ILE A 76 20.72 -4.01 -1.24
C ILE A 76 19.66 -4.92 -1.85
N SER A 77 19.69 -6.21 -1.52
CA SER A 77 18.61 -7.13 -1.88
C SER A 77 17.56 -7.15 -0.76
N LEU A 78 16.31 -6.91 -1.12
CA LEU A 78 15.17 -6.91 -0.20
C LEU A 78 14.07 -7.83 -0.72
N SER A 79 13.48 -8.61 0.18
CA SER A 79 12.21 -9.26 -0.08
C SER A 79 11.10 -8.20 0.00
N CYS A 80 10.53 -7.89 -1.15
CA CYS A 80 9.55 -6.84 -1.36
C CYS A 80 8.15 -7.43 -1.56
N TYR A 81 7.15 -6.64 -1.17
CA TYR A 81 5.76 -6.94 -1.48
C TYR A 81 5.50 -6.77 -2.99
N PRO A 82 4.91 -7.76 -3.67
CA PRO A 82 4.55 -7.60 -5.07
C PRO A 82 3.46 -6.56 -5.28
N ILE A 83 3.55 -5.87 -6.42
CA ILE A 83 2.62 -4.82 -6.77
C ILE A 83 1.20 -5.36 -6.98
N GLU A 84 1.06 -6.60 -7.41
CA GLU A 84 -0.22 -7.30 -7.58
C GLU A 84 -0.91 -7.55 -6.23
N PHE A 85 -0.15 -7.94 -5.20
CA PHE A 85 -0.70 -8.10 -3.84
C PHE A 85 -1.09 -6.74 -3.26
N ILE A 86 -0.26 -5.70 -3.45
CA ILE A 86 -0.62 -4.33 -3.05
C ILE A 86 -1.92 -3.88 -3.74
N PHE A 87 -2.06 -4.17 -5.04
CA PHE A 87 -3.28 -3.85 -5.80
C PHE A 87 -4.50 -4.59 -5.23
N ALA A 88 -4.38 -5.90 -5.03
CA ALA A 88 -5.45 -6.74 -4.51
C ALA A 88 -5.91 -6.32 -3.11
N GLU A 89 -4.98 -6.00 -2.21
CA GLU A 89 -5.30 -5.54 -0.86
C GLU A 89 -5.99 -4.17 -0.83
N LYS A 90 -5.55 -3.25 -1.71
CA LYS A 90 -6.22 -1.94 -1.86
C LYS A 90 -7.62 -2.09 -2.43
N LEU A 91 -7.80 -2.98 -3.40
CA LEU A 91 -9.10 -3.30 -3.96
C LEU A 91 -10.02 -3.91 -2.90
N HIS A 92 -9.50 -4.83 -2.08
CA HIS A 92 -10.21 -5.40 -0.94
C HIS A 92 -10.65 -4.32 0.04
N ALA A 93 -9.72 -3.46 0.49
CA ALA A 93 -10.05 -2.38 1.41
C ALA A 93 -11.07 -1.38 0.83
N MET A 94 -11.05 -1.17 -0.48
CA MET A 94 -12.04 -0.35 -1.19
C MET A 94 -13.45 -0.94 -1.08
N VAL A 95 -13.58 -2.25 -1.31
CA VAL A 95 -14.86 -2.99 -1.31
C VAL A 95 -15.37 -3.21 0.12
N ASP A 96 -14.54 -3.77 1.00
CA ASP A 96 -14.91 -4.15 2.37
C ASP A 96 -15.43 -2.97 3.20
N ARG A 97 -14.79 -1.80 3.06
CA ARG A 97 -15.15 -0.61 3.83
C ARG A 97 -16.40 0.10 3.32
N GLY A 98 -16.82 -0.20 2.09
CA GLY A 98 -18.06 0.29 1.50
C GLY A 98 -18.28 1.79 1.63
N ARG A 99 -19.51 2.17 1.97
CA ARG A 99 -19.98 3.55 2.15
C ARG A 99 -19.17 4.39 3.15
N TYR A 100 -18.57 3.77 4.16
CA TYR A 100 -17.84 4.45 5.24
C TYR A 100 -16.33 4.52 4.98
N ASN A 101 -15.90 4.19 3.76
CA ASN A 101 -14.49 4.22 3.44
C ASN A 101 -13.98 5.65 3.37
N SER A 102 -13.23 6.09 4.38
CA SER A 102 -12.54 7.39 4.38
C SER A 102 -11.10 7.31 3.85
N ARG A 103 -10.58 6.12 3.51
CA ARG A 103 -9.23 5.91 2.99
C ARG A 103 -9.17 6.20 1.48
N MET A 104 -9.45 7.45 1.13
CA MET A 104 -9.47 7.91 -0.27
C MET A 104 -8.15 7.69 -1.02
N LYS A 105 -7.04 7.59 -0.30
CA LYS A 105 -5.75 7.24 -0.88
C LYS A 105 -5.77 5.88 -1.59
N ASP A 106 -6.57 4.91 -1.15
CA ASP A 106 -6.65 3.60 -1.83
C ASP A 106 -7.31 3.72 -3.22
N PHE A 107 -8.35 4.54 -3.36
CA PHE A 107 -8.95 4.86 -4.67
C PHE A 107 -7.95 5.56 -5.58
N HIS A 108 -7.20 6.53 -5.05
CA HIS A 108 -6.15 7.21 -5.80
C HIS A 108 -5.05 6.23 -6.24
N ASP A 109 -4.53 5.42 -5.32
CA ASP A 109 -3.45 4.48 -5.61
C ASP A 109 -3.91 3.47 -6.67
N LEU A 110 -5.12 2.89 -6.56
CA LEU A 110 -5.67 1.98 -7.58
C LEU A 110 -5.77 2.63 -8.96
N TYR A 111 -6.33 3.84 -9.03
CA TYR A 111 -6.41 4.61 -10.27
C TYR A 111 -5.03 4.87 -10.88
N SER A 112 -4.09 5.34 -10.07
CA SER A 112 -2.73 5.64 -10.51
C SER A 112 -1.98 4.38 -10.95
N MET A 113 -2.15 3.25 -10.24
CA MET A 113 -1.56 1.97 -10.59
C MET A 113 -2.07 1.46 -11.93
N ILE A 114 -3.38 1.54 -12.18
CA ILE A 114 -3.99 1.17 -13.47
C ILE A 114 -3.38 2.01 -14.61
N LEU A 115 -3.30 3.33 -14.43
CA LEU A 115 -2.81 4.20 -15.51
C LEU A 115 -1.31 4.10 -15.76
N GLN A 116 -0.50 3.90 -14.72
CA GLN A 116 0.96 3.94 -14.85
C GLN A 116 1.57 2.56 -15.10
N LYS A 117 0.93 1.51 -14.57
CA LYS A 117 1.50 0.16 -14.50
C LYS A 117 0.49 -0.94 -14.83
N GLY A 118 -0.74 -0.59 -15.24
CA GLY A 118 -1.79 -1.59 -15.49
C GLY A 118 -1.36 -2.68 -16.46
N ASP A 119 -0.64 -2.32 -17.53
CA ASP A 119 -0.13 -3.27 -18.54
C ASP A 119 1.06 -4.11 -18.05
N GLN A 120 1.66 -3.73 -16.91
CA GLN A 120 2.81 -4.43 -16.30
C GLN A 120 2.37 -5.39 -15.18
N LEU A 121 1.11 -5.34 -14.75
CA LEU A 121 0.58 -6.25 -13.75
C LEU A 121 0.51 -7.67 -14.34
N SER A 122 0.89 -8.65 -13.53
CA SER A 122 0.87 -10.06 -13.93
C SER A 122 -0.46 -10.48 -14.56
N SER A 123 -0.41 -11.29 -15.62
CA SER A 123 -1.59 -11.93 -16.21
C SER A 123 -2.36 -12.82 -15.21
N ASN A 124 -1.72 -13.21 -14.10
CA ASN A 124 -2.32 -13.97 -13.01
C ASN A 124 -3.02 -13.10 -11.94
N ILE A 125 -3.08 -11.78 -12.10
CA ILE A 125 -3.59 -10.87 -11.07
C ILE A 125 -5.03 -11.18 -10.63
N GLY A 126 -5.89 -11.68 -11.54
CA GLY A 126 -7.24 -12.11 -11.16
C GLY A 126 -7.26 -13.21 -10.08
N ASN A 127 -6.33 -14.16 -10.15
CA ASN A 127 -6.21 -15.21 -9.12
C ASN A 127 -5.64 -14.65 -7.82
N ILE A 128 -4.68 -13.71 -7.89
CA ILE A 128 -4.13 -13.03 -6.70
C ILE A 128 -5.24 -12.26 -5.98
N ILE A 129 -6.08 -11.52 -6.72
CA ILE A 129 -7.25 -10.84 -6.19
C ILE A 129 -8.18 -11.84 -5.48
N LYS A 130 -8.54 -12.95 -6.15
CA LYS A 130 -9.37 -14.02 -5.53
C LYS A 130 -8.76 -14.54 -4.24
N THR A 131 -7.47 -14.83 -4.23
CA THR A 131 -6.75 -15.33 -3.05
C THR A 131 -6.82 -14.35 -1.89
N VAL A 132 -6.56 -13.06 -2.11
CA VAL A 132 -6.61 -12.04 -1.06
C VAL A 132 -8.04 -11.87 -0.52
N PHE A 133 -9.03 -11.81 -1.41
CA PHE A 133 -10.44 -11.68 -1.02
C PHE A 133 -10.93 -12.88 -0.22
N ASN A 134 -10.61 -14.11 -0.67
CA ASN A 134 -10.96 -15.35 0.04
C ASN A 134 -10.29 -15.44 1.41
N HIS A 135 -9.00 -15.08 1.51
CA HIS A 135 -8.26 -15.08 2.77
C HIS A 135 -8.85 -14.11 3.80
N ARG A 136 -9.44 -13.01 3.32
CA ARG A 136 -10.12 -12.00 4.14
C ARG A 136 -11.63 -12.21 4.20
N GLU A 137 -12.12 -13.40 3.84
CA GLU A 137 -13.52 -13.83 3.96
C GLU A 137 -14.51 -12.85 3.29
N THR A 138 -14.09 -12.22 2.20
CA THR A 138 -14.88 -11.22 1.46
C THR A 138 -15.09 -11.68 0.01
N GLU A 139 -16.32 -11.65 -0.47
CA GLU A 139 -16.62 -11.99 -1.87
C GLU A 139 -16.38 -10.76 -2.77
N ILE A 140 -15.76 -10.96 -3.94
CA ILE A 140 -15.68 -9.94 -4.99
C ILE A 140 -16.70 -10.22 -6.08
N LYS A 141 -17.51 -9.21 -6.43
CA LYS A 141 -18.46 -9.25 -7.55
C LYS A 141 -18.15 -8.13 -8.52
N LEU A 142 -18.10 -8.47 -9.81
CA LEU A 142 -17.95 -7.49 -10.88
C LEU A 142 -19.30 -7.23 -11.58
N PRO A 143 -19.58 -5.98 -11.99
CA PRO A 143 -18.82 -4.78 -11.64
C PRO A 143 -19.00 -4.43 -10.15
N ILE A 144 -18.01 -3.73 -9.58
CA ILE A 144 -18.11 -3.18 -8.23
C ILE A 144 -19.13 -2.03 -8.27
N ILE A 145 -20.24 -2.20 -7.56
CA ILE A 145 -21.35 -1.27 -7.51
C ILE A 145 -21.54 -0.76 -6.08
N PHE A 146 -21.69 0.55 -5.93
CA PHE A 146 -22.10 1.20 -4.69
C PHE A 146 -23.49 1.80 -4.88
N SER A 147 -24.31 1.82 -3.82
CA SER A 147 -25.61 2.50 -3.85
C SER A 147 -25.44 4.02 -4.07
N SER A 148 -26.49 4.69 -4.55
CA SER A 148 -26.46 6.15 -4.78
C SER A 148 -26.01 6.92 -3.54
N GLN A 149 -26.57 6.55 -2.38
CA GLN A 149 -26.20 7.14 -1.10
C GLN A 149 -24.73 6.89 -0.73
N ALA A 150 -24.21 5.69 -1.01
CA ALA A 150 -22.81 5.39 -0.76
C ALA A 150 -21.88 6.21 -1.66
N ILE A 151 -22.25 6.43 -2.92
CA ILE A 151 -21.47 7.27 -3.82
C ILE A 151 -21.45 8.73 -3.35
N GLU A 152 -22.56 9.28 -2.88
CA GLU A 152 -22.61 10.64 -2.34
C GLU A 152 -21.66 10.83 -1.15
N ASP A 153 -21.68 9.88 -0.21
CA ASP A 153 -20.80 9.91 0.97
C ASP A 153 -19.33 9.78 0.57
N LEU A 154 -19.01 8.83 -0.31
CA LEU A 154 -17.66 8.62 -0.81
C LEU A 154 -17.17 9.82 -1.62
N GLN A 155 -18.03 10.47 -2.41
CA GLN A 155 -17.70 11.70 -3.14
C GLN A 155 -17.36 12.83 -2.17
N SER A 156 -18.05 12.94 -1.04
CA SER A 156 -17.73 13.92 0.01
C SER A 156 -16.35 13.66 0.62
N PHE A 157 -16.00 12.40 0.91
CA PHE A 157 -14.66 12.04 1.36
C PHE A 157 -13.60 12.34 0.28
N TRP A 158 -13.90 12.03 -0.98
CA TRP A 158 -13.01 12.25 -2.11
C TRP A 158 -12.71 13.73 -2.31
N ASN A 159 -13.73 14.59 -2.26
CA ASN A 159 -13.55 16.04 -2.36
C ASN A 159 -12.61 16.58 -1.28
N ARG A 160 -12.76 16.12 -0.03
CA ARG A 160 -11.84 16.51 1.06
C ARG A 160 -10.42 16.00 0.84
N TYR A 161 -10.27 14.80 0.30
CA TYR A 161 -8.97 14.25 -0.05
C TYR A 161 -8.27 15.07 -1.14
N LEU A 162 -8.99 15.44 -2.21
CA LEU A 162 -8.46 16.25 -3.31
C LEU A 162 -7.96 17.62 -2.84
N GLN A 163 -8.65 18.25 -1.88
CA GLN A 163 -8.21 19.53 -1.30
C GLN A 163 -6.84 19.45 -0.62
N GLY A 164 -6.44 18.26 -0.14
CA GLY A 164 -5.13 18.03 0.45
C GLY A 164 -4.02 17.75 -0.56
N LEU A 165 -4.35 17.60 -1.85
CA LEU A 165 -3.36 17.38 -2.91
C LEU A 165 -2.75 18.70 -3.41
N LYS A 166 -1.63 18.59 -4.13
CA LYS A 166 -1.07 19.75 -4.84
C LYS A 166 -2.06 20.27 -5.89
N LYS A 167 -2.09 21.58 -6.10
CA LYS A 167 -3.05 22.26 -6.98
C LYS A 167 -3.04 21.75 -8.44
N ASP A 168 -1.94 21.18 -8.89
CA ASP A 168 -1.72 20.65 -10.24
C ASP A 168 -2.02 19.14 -10.37
N HIS A 169 -2.70 18.54 -9.39
CA HIS A 169 -3.07 17.12 -9.46
C HIS A 169 -3.96 16.83 -10.67
N LYS A 170 -3.76 15.66 -11.29
CA LYS A 170 -4.55 15.19 -12.46
C LYS A 170 -5.63 14.18 -12.10
N MET A 171 -6.03 14.15 -10.83
CA MET A 171 -7.03 13.20 -10.35
C MET A 171 -8.44 13.61 -10.80
N PRO A 172 -9.28 12.66 -11.27
CA PRO A 172 -10.67 12.94 -11.59
C PRO A 172 -11.43 13.53 -10.40
N ILE A 173 -12.23 14.56 -10.65
CA ILE A 173 -13.06 15.19 -9.62
C ILE A 173 -14.20 14.25 -9.21
N ASN A 174 -14.82 13.58 -10.19
CA ASN A 174 -15.92 12.66 -9.94
C ASN A 174 -15.40 11.25 -9.60
N LEU A 175 -15.70 10.77 -8.41
CA LEU A 175 -15.29 9.45 -7.93
C LEU A 175 -15.89 8.32 -8.78
N LYS A 176 -17.08 8.51 -9.36
CA LYS A 176 -17.69 7.53 -10.27
C LYS A 176 -16.79 7.22 -11.46
N ASN A 177 -16.03 8.19 -11.96
CA ASN A 177 -15.11 7.97 -13.08
C ASN A 177 -13.95 7.04 -12.67
N ILE A 178 -13.47 7.15 -11.42
CA ILE A 178 -12.43 6.27 -10.88
C ILE A 178 -12.97 4.84 -10.74
N ILE A 179 -14.16 4.69 -10.16
CA ILE A 179 -14.81 3.38 -10.01
C ILE A 179 -15.06 2.73 -11.38
N GLN A 180 -15.50 3.51 -12.38
CA GLN A 180 -15.71 3.03 -13.74
C GLN A 180 -14.40 2.53 -14.35
N ILE A 181 -13.31 3.28 -14.26
CA ILE A 181 -12.00 2.89 -14.78
C ILE A 181 -11.48 1.62 -14.11
N ILE A 182 -11.68 1.48 -12.79
CA ILE A 182 -11.35 0.25 -12.06
C ILE A 182 -12.16 -0.93 -12.60
N ASN A 183 -13.48 -0.78 -12.76
CA ASN A 183 -14.35 -1.84 -13.29
C ASN A 183 -13.98 -2.24 -14.73
N ASP A 184 -13.74 -1.27 -15.61
CA ASP A 184 -13.34 -1.51 -16.99
C ASP A 184 -12.01 -2.26 -17.06
N TRP A 185 -11.05 -1.84 -16.25
CA TRP A 185 -9.74 -2.49 -16.18
C TRP A 185 -9.86 -3.91 -15.65
N LEU A 186 -10.63 -4.15 -14.57
CA LEU A 186 -10.86 -5.49 -14.02
C LEU A 186 -11.54 -6.41 -15.02
N SER A 187 -12.60 -5.94 -15.69
CA SER A 187 -13.33 -6.73 -16.70
C SER A 187 -12.43 -7.15 -17.87
N LYS A 188 -11.53 -6.25 -18.30
CA LYS A 188 -10.62 -6.52 -19.42
C LYS A 188 -9.44 -7.43 -19.05
N ASN A 189 -8.89 -7.29 -17.84
CA ASN A 189 -7.60 -7.88 -17.48
C ASN A 189 -7.73 -9.06 -16.50
N THR A 190 -8.93 -9.37 -16.01
CA THR A 190 -9.14 -10.43 -15.03
C THR A 190 -10.30 -11.34 -15.41
N LYS A 191 -10.25 -12.61 -14.97
CA LYS A 191 -11.37 -13.55 -15.03
C LYS A 191 -12.00 -13.67 -13.65
N LEU A 192 -12.43 -12.54 -13.08
CA LEU A 192 -13.05 -12.48 -11.77
C LEU A 192 -14.50 -12.95 -11.83
#